data_AF-A0A8T5GL07-F1
#
_entry.id   AF-A0A8T5GL07-F1
#
_cell.length_a   1.000
_cell.length_b   1.000
_cell.length_c   1.000
_cell.angle_alpha   90.00
_cell.angle_beta   90.00
_cell.angle_gamma   90.00
#
_symmetry.space_group_name_H-M   'P 1'
#
loop_
_entity.id
_entity.type
_entity.pdbx_description
1 polymer ?
#
loop_
_entity_poly.entity_id
_entity_poly.type
_entity_poly.pdbx_seq_one_letter_code
_entity_poly.pdbx_strand_id
1 'polypeptide(L)'
;MTDNDGAYTLTINADDDDNGTEILLTLRGEQFLHVIDLDTFRMTADNRMTQDLQLSQSPPMPGLGGGAGCCLLLFALVFVSTLLKTVAGLATPRGRAAFQGFREPNYHECPECNASIVQHQLVVHFITEHDYDPVEAGEATGLVLRKSWFTGED
;
A
#
# COMPACT_ATOMS: atom_id res chain seq x y z
N MET A 1 15.77 18.36 -27.61
CA MET A 1 15.98 17.29 -26.61
C MET A 1 15.74 17.92 -25.25
N THR A 2 14.87 17.35 -24.42
CA THR A 2 14.49 17.94 -23.12
C THR A 2 15.48 17.49 -22.05
N ASP A 3 15.98 18.41 -21.23
CA ASP A 3 16.78 18.05 -20.06
C ASP A 3 15.90 17.66 -18.86
N ASN A 4 16.52 17.19 -17.78
CA ASN A 4 15.81 16.76 -16.58
C ASN A 4 15.16 17.93 -15.80
N ASP A 5 15.47 19.17 -16.18
CA ASP A 5 14.94 20.40 -15.59
C ASP A 5 13.79 20.99 -16.42
N GLY A 6 13.42 20.32 -17.53
CA GLY A 6 12.31 20.74 -18.39
C GLY A 6 12.67 21.87 -19.35
N ALA A 7 13.96 22.14 -19.58
CA ALA A 7 14.40 23.13 -20.56
C ALA A 7 14.28 22.57 -22.00
N TYR A 8 13.88 23.45 -22.92
CA TYR A 8 13.77 23.15 -24.34
C TYR A 8 14.74 24.03 -25.12
N THR A 9 15.68 23.41 -25.81
CA THR A 9 16.59 24.11 -26.72
C THR A 9 16.13 23.94 -28.16
N LEU A 10 15.91 25.06 -28.85
CA LEU A 10 15.71 25.14 -30.30
C LEU A 10 16.98 25.71 -30.92
N THR A 11 17.51 25.07 -31.97
CA THR A 11 18.66 25.58 -32.73
C THR A 11 18.20 25.85 -34.16
N ILE A 12 18.43 27.07 -34.63
CA ILE A 12 18.07 27.54 -35.97
C ILE A 12 19.37 27.91 -36.66
N ASN A 13 19.59 27.35 -37.85
CA ASN A 13 20.69 27.76 -38.71
C ASN A 13 20.19 28.90 -39.59
N ALA A 14 20.92 30.00 -39.63
CA ALA A 14 20.58 31.20 -40.40
C ALA A 14 21.75 31.56 -41.30
N ASP A 15 21.46 31.92 -42.54
CA ASP A 15 22.42 32.40 -43.53
C ASP A 15 22.29 33.92 -43.70
N ASP A 16 23.19 34.55 -44.45
CA ASP A 16 23.23 36.01 -44.63
C ASP A 16 21.92 36.60 -45.19
N ASP A 17 21.15 35.82 -45.95
CA ASP A 17 19.85 36.20 -46.50
C ASP A 17 18.73 36.22 -45.45
N ASP A 18 18.93 35.55 -44.31
CA ASP A 18 17.97 35.50 -43.21
C ASP A 18 18.09 36.72 -42.27
N ASN A 19 19.08 37.60 -42.49
CA ASN A 19 19.28 38.79 -41.67
C ASN A 19 18.07 39.74 -41.74
N GLY A 20 17.53 40.11 -40.58
CA GLY A 20 16.32 40.91 -40.43
C GLY A 20 15.01 40.10 -40.47
N THR A 21 15.07 38.77 -40.59
CA THR A 21 13.87 37.91 -40.56
C THR A 21 13.25 37.87 -39.17
N GLU A 22 11.93 38.00 -39.12
CA GLU A 22 11.15 37.86 -37.89
C GLU A 22 10.68 36.41 -37.68
N ILE A 23 11.05 35.84 -36.54
CA ILE A 23 10.61 34.54 -36.07
C ILE A 23 9.57 34.74 -34.98
N LEU A 24 8.37 34.20 -35.20
CA LEU A 24 7.32 34.14 -34.19
C LEU A 24 7.27 32.73 -33.58
N LEU A 25 7.64 32.62 -32.31
CA LEU A 25 7.57 31.38 -31.56
C LEU A 25 6.31 31.37 -30.68
N THR A 26 5.41 30.41 -30.92
CA THR A 26 4.21 30.23 -30.09
C THR A 26 4.34 28.98 -29.23
N LEU A 27 4.41 29.14 -27.91
CA LEU A 27 4.56 28.05 -26.94
C LEU A 27 3.41 28.09 -25.93
N ARG A 28 2.57 27.05 -25.93
CA ARG A 28 1.41 26.90 -25.02
C ARG A 28 0.50 28.15 -24.94
N GLY A 29 0.41 28.92 -26.03
CA GLY A 29 -0.42 30.13 -26.12
C GLY A 29 0.31 31.44 -25.85
N GLU A 30 1.57 31.41 -25.38
CA GLU A 30 2.44 32.58 -25.31
C GLU A 30 3.14 32.79 -26.67
N GLN A 31 3.25 34.04 -27.12
CA GLN A 31 3.90 34.41 -28.39
C GLN A 31 5.15 35.24 -28.13
N PHE A 32 6.26 34.83 -28.73
CA PHE A 32 7.55 35.51 -28.64
C PHE A 32 7.99 35.90 -30.04
N LEU A 33 8.22 37.19 -30.26
CA LEU A 33 8.76 37.72 -31.50
C LEU A 33 10.27 37.88 -31.34
N HIS A 34 11.04 37.31 -32.27
CA HIS A 34 12.49 37.40 -32.31
C HIS A 34 12.95 37.82 -33.70
N VAL A 35 13.89 38.76 -33.80
CA VAL A 35 14.46 39.21 -35.07
C VAL A 35 15.88 38.68 -35.18
N ILE A 36 16.18 38.00 -36.29
CA ILE A 36 17.53 37.54 -36.60
C ILE A 36 18.37 38.77 -36.97
N ASP A 37 19.39 39.10 -36.18
CA ASP A 37 20.31 40.24 -36.43
C ASP A 37 21.77 39.76 -36.52
N LEU A 38 22.16 39.26 -37.69
CA LEU A 38 23.50 38.70 -37.95
C LEU A 38 24.61 39.74 -37.85
N ASP A 39 24.30 41.04 -38.01
CA ASP A 39 25.29 42.11 -37.96
C ASP A 39 25.82 42.33 -36.54
N THR A 40 24.94 42.24 -35.54
CA THR A 40 25.32 42.26 -34.12
C THR A 40 26.10 40.99 -33.73
N PHE A 41 25.84 39.85 -34.38
CA PHE A 41 26.48 38.56 -34.05
C PHE A 41 27.87 38.35 -34.64
N ARG A 42 28.20 38.96 -35.78
CA ARG A 42 29.54 38.87 -36.39
C ARG A 42 30.67 39.38 -35.48
N MET A 43 30.34 40.11 -34.40
CA MET A 43 31.28 40.56 -33.37
C MET A 43 31.49 39.55 -32.22
N THR A 44 30.76 38.43 -32.20
CA THR A 44 30.81 37.43 -31.11
C THR A 44 31.67 36.23 -31.52
N ALA A 45 32.60 35.81 -30.65
CA ALA A 45 33.64 34.82 -30.98
C ALA A 45 33.12 33.41 -31.36
N ASP A 46 31.90 33.05 -30.92
CA ASP A 46 31.39 31.67 -31.01
C ASP A 46 30.40 31.42 -32.16
N ASN A 47 30.13 32.42 -33.02
CA ASN A 47 29.21 32.33 -34.17
C ASN A 47 27.85 31.67 -33.86
N ARG A 48 27.38 31.79 -32.61
CA ARG A 48 26.12 31.22 -32.11
C ARG A 48 25.45 32.26 -31.21
N MET A 49 24.16 32.46 -31.43
CA MET A 49 23.30 33.19 -30.50
C MET A 49 22.58 32.20 -29.58
N THR A 50 22.61 32.45 -28.28
CA THR A 50 21.77 31.74 -27.32
C THR A 50 20.86 32.75 -26.65
N GLN A 51 19.54 32.51 -26.72
CA GLN A 51 18.54 33.29 -26.01
C GLN A 51 17.80 32.36 -25.04
N ASP A 52 17.81 32.73 -23.77
CA ASP A 52 17.03 32.04 -22.75
C ASP A 52 15.64 32.68 -22.65
N LEU A 53 14.61 31.90 -22.97
CA LEU A 53 13.22 32.33 -22.93
C LEU A 53 12.57 31.72 -21.69
N GLN A 54 12.39 32.54 -20.65
CA GLN A 54 11.61 32.14 -19.48
C GLN A 54 10.13 32.33 -19.77
N LEU A 55 9.39 31.21 -19.80
CA LEU A 55 7.94 31.22 -19.89
C LEU A 55 7.37 31.80 -18.60
N SER A 56 6.32 32.62 -18.70
CA SER A 56 5.67 33.23 -17.53
C SER A 56 4.78 32.25 -16.75
N GLN A 57 4.81 30.98 -17.18
CA GLN A 57 4.03 29.90 -16.62
C GLN A 57 4.34 29.77 -15.13
N SER A 58 3.32 29.98 -14.30
CA SER A 58 3.35 29.52 -12.93
C SER A 58 3.68 28.02 -12.98
N PRO A 59 4.73 27.56 -12.29
CA PRO A 59 4.98 26.12 -12.20
C PRO A 59 3.66 25.49 -11.73
N PRO A 60 3.25 24.32 -12.28
CA PRO A 60 2.13 23.60 -11.70
C PRO A 60 2.43 23.53 -10.21
N MET A 61 1.58 24.17 -9.40
CA MET A 61 1.81 24.32 -7.96
C MET A 61 2.34 22.97 -7.47
N PRO A 62 3.54 22.90 -6.86
CA PRO A 62 4.03 21.65 -6.34
C PRO A 62 2.97 21.20 -5.34
N GLY A 63 2.18 20.22 -5.77
CA GLY A 63 1.02 19.80 -5.03
C GLY A 63 1.55 19.22 -3.74
N LEU A 64 1.41 19.98 -2.64
CA LEU A 64 1.59 19.47 -1.29
C LEU A 64 0.74 18.18 -1.06
N GLY A 65 -0.23 17.91 -1.94
CA GLY A 65 -1.10 16.73 -1.97
C GLY A 65 -0.97 15.82 -3.20
N GLY A 66 0.21 15.62 -3.78
CA GLY A 66 0.40 14.70 -4.94
C GLY A 66 0.34 13.18 -4.64
N GLY A 67 0.22 12.77 -3.38
CA GLY A 67 0.07 11.34 -3.03
C GLY A 67 0.45 11.02 -1.58
N ALA A 68 1.46 11.70 -1.04
CA ALA A 68 1.93 11.46 0.33
C ALA A 68 0.86 11.77 1.39
N GLY A 69 0.07 12.82 1.20
CA GLY A 69 -1.02 13.17 2.13
C GLY A 69 -2.11 12.10 2.20
N CYS A 70 -2.51 11.53 1.06
CA CYS A 70 -3.51 10.46 1.02
C CYS A 70 -2.97 9.18 1.70
N CYS A 71 -1.72 8.80 1.41
CA CYS A 71 -1.10 7.64 2.05
C CYS A 71 -0.98 7.81 3.57
N LEU A 72 -0.57 8.99 4.06
CA LEU A 72 -0.46 9.26 5.50
C LEU A 72 -1.82 9.22 6.19
N LEU A 73 -2.87 9.75 5.55
CA LEU A 73 -4.24 9.68 6.09
C LEU A 73 -4.74 8.22 6.17
N LEU A 74 -4.51 7.42 5.13
CA LEU A 74 -4.87 5.99 5.15
C LEU A 74 -4.11 5.23 6.24
N PHE A 75 -2.80 5.47 6.37
CA PHE A 75 -2.00 4.88 7.44
C PHE A 75 -2.52 5.25 8.83
N ALA A 76 -2.85 6.52 9.06
CA ALA A 76 -3.41 6.97 10.33
C ALA A 76 -4.75 6.30 10.65
N LEU A 77 -5.66 6.20 9.67
CA LEU A 77 -6.96 5.55 9.86
C LEU A 77 -6.82 4.05 10.17
N VAL A 78 -5.97 3.34 9.44
CA VAL A 78 -5.71 1.91 9.69
C VAL A 78 -5.08 1.74 11.08
N PHE A 79 -4.09 2.55 11.43
CA PHE A 79 -3.43 2.51 12.72
C PHE A 79 -4.42 2.70 13.88
N VAL A 80 -5.25 3.75 13.83
CA VAL A 80 -6.27 3.99 14.86
C VAL A 80 -7.29 2.85 14.92
N SER A 81 -7.74 2.33 13.78
CA SER A 81 -8.67 1.19 13.75
C SER A 81 -8.09 -0.06 14.41
N THR A 82 -6.82 -0.36 14.16
CA THR A 82 -6.12 -1.50 14.79
C THR A 82 -5.92 -1.31 16.28
N LEU A 83 -5.55 -0.11 16.73
CA LEU A 83 -5.46 0.21 18.16
C LEU A 83 -6.81 0.06 18.87
N LEU A 84 -7.90 0.57 18.29
CA LEU A 84 -9.22 0.42 18.89
C LEU A 84 -9.66 -1.05 18.97
N LYS A 85 -9.42 -1.86 17.92
CA LYS A 85 -9.71 -3.30 17.94
C LYS A 85 -8.89 -4.06 18.97
N THR A 86 -7.60 -3.76 19.09
CA THR A 86 -6.71 -4.42 20.06
C THR A 86 -7.07 -4.04 21.49
N VAL A 87 -7.36 -2.75 21.76
CA VAL A 87 -7.81 -2.29 23.09
C VAL A 87 -9.16 -2.90 23.45
N ALA A 88 -10.12 -2.96 22.52
CA ALA A 88 -11.40 -3.63 22.75
C ALA A 88 -11.23 -5.13 23.04
N GLY A 89 -10.32 -5.80 22.33
CA GLY A 89 -9.93 -7.18 22.60
C GLY A 89 -9.37 -7.35 24.01
N LEU A 90 -8.38 -6.54 24.37
CA LEU A 90 -7.74 -6.51 25.70
C LEU A 90 -8.69 -6.06 26.82
N ALA A 91 -9.78 -5.35 26.52
CA ALA A 91 -10.76 -4.98 27.53
C ALA A 91 -11.48 -6.23 28.07
N THR A 92 -11.70 -7.24 27.21
CA THR A 92 -12.36 -8.49 27.60
C THR A 92 -11.38 -9.48 28.26
N PRO A 93 -11.78 -10.20 29.32
CA PRO A 93 -10.92 -11.20 29.96
C PRO A 93 -10.50 -12.32 28.98
N ARG A 94 -11.39 -12.71 28.05
CA ARG A 94 -11.08 -13.66 26.96
C ARG A 94 -10.01 -13.14 26.00
N GLY A 95 -10.10 -11.88 25.58
CA GLY A 95 -9.08 -11.31 24.70
C GLY A 95 -7.73 -11.08 25.39
N ARG A 96 -7.70 -10.79 26.70
CA ARG A 96 -6.44 -10.77 27.48
C ARG A 96 -5.80 -12.15 27.55
N ALA A 97 -6.59 -13.19 27.79
CA ALA A 97 -6.12 -14.57 27.83
C ALA A 97 -5.53 -14.97 26.46
N ALA A 98 -6.22 -14.66 25.37
CA ALA A 98 -5.73 -14.90 24.01
C ALA A 98 -4.41 -14.14 23.71
N PHE A 99 -4.27 -12.89 24.16
CA PHE A 99 -3.02 -12.11 24.02
C PHE A 99 -1.85 -12.67 24.84
N GLN A 100 -2.13 -13.33 25.97
CA GLN A 100 -1.13 -14.04 26.78
C GLN A 100 -0.76 -15.42 26.21
N GLY A 101 -1.32 -15.80 25.06
CA GLY A 101 -1.11 -17.11 24.43
C GLY A 101 -1.97 -18.23 25.04
N PHE A 102 -2.95 -17.90 25.89
CA PHE A 102 -3.89 -18.87 26.42
C PHE A 102 -4.93 -19.22 25.35
N ARG A 103 -4.83 -20.42 24.79
CA ARG A 103 -5.84 -20.99 23.91
C ARG A 103 -6.81 -21.81 24.75
N GLU A 104 -8.08 -21.43 24.77
CA GLU A 104 -9.12 -22.20 25.47
C GLU A 104 -9.06 -23.66 24.97
N PRO A 105 -9.02 -24.66 25.88
CA PRO A 105 -9.05 -26.06 25.48
C PRO A 105 -10.35 -26.36 24.74
N ASN A 106 -10.29 -27.14 23.66
CA ASN A 106 -11.52 -27.60 23.01
C ASN A 106 -12.24 -28.59 23.94
N TYR A 107 -13.53 -28.35 24.18
CA TYR A 107 -14.39 -29.24 24.94
C TYR A 107 -15.27 -30.04 23.99
N HIS A 108 -15.51 -31.31 24.33
CA HIS A 108 -16.46 -32.17 23.63
C HIS A 108 -17.37 -32.86 24.63
N GLU A 109 -18.59 -33.16 24.21
CA GLU A 109 -19.55 -33.88 25.04
C GLU A 109 -19.32 -35.39 24.95
N CYS A 110 -19.31 -36.06 26.10
CA CYS A 110 -19.29 -37.51 26.15
C CYS A 110 -20.66 -38.07 25.69
N PRO A 111 -20.71 -39.00 24.72
CA PRO A 111 -21.97 -39.56 24.23
C PRO A 111 -22.73 -40.42 25.24
N GLU A 112 -22.08 -40.87 26.32
CA GLU A 112 -22.71 -41.74 27.33
C GLU A 112 -23.25 -40.96 28.53
N CYS A 113 -22.43 -40.11 29.15
CA CYS A 113 -22.82 -39.36 30.35
C CYS A 113 -23.16 -37.88 30.06
N ASN A 114 -22.99 -37.41 28.82
CA ASN A 114 -23.22 -36.03 28.40
C ASN A 114 -22.40 -34.98 29.18
N ALA A 115 -21.30 -35.41 29.82
CA ALA A 115 -20.37 -34.51 30.48
C ALA A 115 -19.53 -33.73 29.45
N SER A 116 -19.23 -32.47 29.75
CA SER A 116 -18.34 -31.63 28.94
C SER A 116 -16.88 -31.85 29.36
N ILE A 117 -16.08 -32.39 28.44
CA ILE A 117 -14.73 -32.90 28.75
C ILE A 117 -13.73 -32.26 27.83
N VAL A 118 -12.56 -31.93 28.38
CA VAL A 118 -11.48 -31.39 27.58
C VAL A 118 -10.97 -32.44 26.60
N GLN A 119 -10.74 -32.05 25.34
CA GLN A 119 -10.33 -32.94 24.25
C GLN A 119 -9.20 -33.92 24.60
N HIS A 120 -8.18 -33.48 25.35
CA HIS A 120 -7.04 -34.32 25.72
C HIS A 120 -7.35 -35.33 26.84
N GLN A 121 -8.49 -35.20 27.53
CA GLN A 121 -8.92 -36.08 28.62
C GLN A 121 -10.03 -37.06 28.21
N LEU A 122 -10.58 -36.95 26.99
CA LEU A 122 -11.65 -37.81 26.49
C LEU A 122 -11.32 -39.31 26.61
N VAL A 123 -10.13 -39.71 26.15
CA VAL A 123 -9.69 -41.12 26.22
C VAL A 123 -9.65 -41.61 27.67
N VAL A 124 -9.07 -40.82 28.57
CA VAL A 124 -8.98 -41.17 29.99
C VAL A 124 -10.37 -41.29 30.61
N HIS A 125 -11.27 -40.35 30.29
CA HIS A 125 -12.64 -40.40 30.77
C HIS A 125 -13.39 -41.67 30.31
N PHE A 126 -13.25 -42.08 29.05
CA PHE A 126 -13.84 -43.33 28.58
C PHE A 126 -13.30 -44.55 29.33
N ILE A 127 -12.00 -44.57 29.64
CA ILE A 127 -11.40 -45.68 30.40
C ILE A 127 -11.87 -45.65 31.87
N THR A 128 -11.88 -44.49 32.52
CA THR A 128 -12.10 -44.42 33.98
C THR A 128 -13.56 -44.36 34.40
N GLU A 129 -14.41 -43.69 33.62
CA GLU A 129 -15.83 -43.50 33.96
C GLU A 129 -16.75 -44.49 33.24
N HIS A 130 -16.31 -44.99 32.08
CA HIS A 130 -17.10 -45.90 31.23
C HIS A 130 -16.48 -47.29 31.05
N ASP A 131 -15.32 -47.56 31.68
CA ASP A 131 -14.62 -48.85 31.70
C ASP A 131 -14.28 -49.43 30.32
N TYR A 132 -13.95 -48.54 29.37
CA TYR A 132 -13.54 -48.94 28.02
C TYR A 132 -12.14 -49.56 28.03
N ASP A 133 -11.91 -50.55 27.17
CA ASP A 133 -10.55 -50.99 26.85
C ASP A 133 -9.76 -49.83 26.20
N PRO A 134 -8.45 -49.67 26.46
CA PRO A 134 -7.66 -48.57 25.89
C PRO A 134 -7.76 -48.42 24.37
N VAL A 135 -7.92 -49.52 23.62
CA VAL A 135 -8.08 -49.45 22.16
C VAL A 135 -9.45 -48.89 21.80
N GLU A 136 -10.50 -49.39 22.44
CA GLU A 136 -11.89 -48.97 22.24
C GLU A 136 -12.11 -47.50 22.63
N ALA A 137 -11.51 -47.06 23.74
CA ALA A 137 -11.55 -45.66 24.18
C ALA A 137 -10.93 -44.70 23.15
N GLY A 138 -9.87 -45.15 22.47
CA GLY A 138 -9.23 -44.41 21.38
C GLY A 138 -10.15 -44.27 20.17
N GLU A 139 -10.81 -45.36 19.77
CA GLU A 139 -11.77 -45.36 18.66
C GLU A 139 -13.00 -44.48 18.96
N ALA A 140 -13.57 -44.60 20.15
CA ALA A 140 -14.71 -43.79 20.61
C ALA A 140 -14.37 -42.29 20.62
N THR A 141 -13.18 -41.94 21.13
CA THR A 141 -12.67 -40.56 21.06
C THR A 141 -12.55 -40.08 19.62
N GLY A 142 -12.01 -40.93 18.73
CA GLY A 142 -11.91 -40.64 17.30
C GLY A 142 -13.27 -40.32 16.65
N LEU A 143 -14.33 -41.05 17.03
CA LEU A 143 -15.68 -40.80 16.53
C LEU A 143 -16.25 -39.45 16.99
N VAL A 144 -16.06 -39.10 18.27
CA VAL A 144 -16.49 -37.82 18.83
C VAL A 144 -15.77 -36.66 18.14
N LEU A 145 -14.44 -36.75 18.00
CA LEU A 145 -13.64 -35.70 17.35
C LEU A 145 -13.97 -35.57 15.87
N ARG A 146 -14.17 -36.68 15.16
CA ARG A 146 -14.56 -36.66 13.75
C ARG A 146 -15.87 -35.89 13.56
N LYS A 147 -16.86 -36.09 14.44
CA LYS A 147 -18.14 -35.37 14.38
C LYS A 147 -17.94 -33.85 14.47
N SER A 148 -17.02 -33.40 15.34
CA SER A 148 -16.74 -31.97 15.52
C SER A 148 -16.11 -31.28 14.29
N TRP A 149 -15.42 -32.04 13.43
CA TRP A 149 -14.78 -31.48 12.22
C TRP A 149 -15.76 -31.31 11.05
N PHE A 150 -16.82 -32.12 11.00
CA PHE A 150 -17.84 -32.02 9.96
C PHE A 150 -18.96 -31.03 10.27
N THR A 151 -19.03 -30.53 11.51
CA THR A 151 -20.00 -29.50 11.93
C THR A 151 -19.43 -28.08 11.87
N GLY A 152 -18.21 -27.90 11.35
CA GLY A 152 -17.53 -26.61 11.23
C GLY A 152 -17.88 -25.83 9.96
N GLU A 153 -19.16 -25.77 9.59
CA GLU A 153 -19.69 -24.83 8.59
C GLU A 153 -20.52 -23.77 9.32
N ASP A 154 -19.88 -22.61 9.55
CA ASP A 154 -20.46 -21.26 9.58
C ASP A 154 -19.33 -20.22 9.48
#